data_AF-A0A9C8TY51-F1
#
_entry.id   AF-A0A9C8TY51-F1
#
_cell.length_a   1.000
_cell.length_b   1.000
_cell.length_c   1.000
_cell.angle_alpha   90.00
_cell.angle_beta   90.00
_cell.angle_gamma   90.00
#
_symmetry.space_group_name_H-M   'P 1'
#
loop_
_entity.id
_entity.type
_entity.pdbx_description
1 polymer ?
#
loop_
_entity_poly.entity_id
_entity_poly.type
_entity_poly.pdbx_seq_one_letter_code
_entity_poly.pdbx_strand_id
1 'polypeptide(L)'
;MTLQPAMDDGGKTTQRARLSDLVAVSAIEEQGGRMPWSVWGKVAILTGMLTLINYRQFGYLWDDWQKANWSHGYLIPLFSMYLIYSRFREIVSVRRRVCWFGLLVVLGAAAMHIYAHSWLNNDWSRQVTMVVLAISLLLFLGGWQIFKITWLPILFLVFAMPIPESVYSRISLPLQNLAATGSAAILTLVGVEIVVEKSMLMVTTIRGALEPLRVEEACSGIRLLLAFMALSVAMAYLTDRPVWQRVVLVGLGVPVAIACNVLRVTITAAMFVVDKRELGQDFMHEFTGMLMLVPAALSLWAVAWLMNRLFIEEEVAEAAQAV
;
A
#
# COMPACT_ATOMS: atom_id res chain seq x y z
N MET A 1 43.80 61.01 23.83
CA MET A 1 43.90 59.58 24.15
C MET A 1 42.53 59.13 24.63
N THR A 2 41.74 58.63 23.69
CA THR A 2 40.32 58.29 23.81
C THR A 2 40.17 56.80 24.03
N LEU A 3 39.48 56.37 25.09
CA LEU A 3 38.83 55.05 25.14
C LEU A 3 37.52 55.15 25.94
N GLN A 4 36.45 54.74 25.27
CA GLN A 4 35.09 54.56 25.76
C GLN A 4 34.76 53.08 25.47
N PRO A 5 34.16 52.29 26.39
CA PRO A 5 33.88 50.89 26.11
C PRO A 5 32.55 50.76 25.36
N ALA A 6 32.58 49.96 24.29
CA ALA A 6 31.40 49.57 23.52
C ALA A 6 30.51 48.62 24.35
N MET A 7 29.21 48.95 24.44
CA MET A 7 28.19 48.03 24.95
C MET A 7 27.86 46.99 23.86
N ASP A 8 27.89 45.73 24.26
CA ASP A 8 27.50 44.55 23.50
C ASP A 8 25.95 44.42 23.48
N ASP A 9 25.36 44.47 22.29
CA ASP A 9 23.91 44.34 22.03
C ASP A 9 23.55 42.95 21.46
N GLY A 10 24.39 41.93 21.68
CA GLY A 10 24.29 40.60 21.07
C GLY A 10 23.25 39.64 21.65
N GLY A 11 22.53 40.00 22.73
CA GLY A 11 21.66 39.06 23.47
C GLY A 11 20.17 39.06 23.09
N LYS A 12 19.65 40.11 22.41
CA LYS A 12 18.20 40.32 22.27
C LYS A 12 17.56 39.66 21.04
N THR A 13 18.34 39.38 20.00
CA THR A 13 17.83 38.88 18.71
C THR A 13 17.54 37.38 18.74
N THR A 14 18.39 36.61 19.42
CA THR A 14 18.28 35.14 19.50
C THR A 14 17.19 34.67 20.47
N GLN A 15 16.92 35.45 21.52
CA GLN A 15 15.89 35.13 22.51
C GLN A 15 14.47 35.43 22.00
N ARG A 16 14.31 36.47 21.17
CA ARG A 16 13.03 36.80 20.51
C ARG A 16 12.58 35.74 19.50
N ALA A 17 13.51 35.16 18.74
CA ALA A 17 13.21 34.09 17.80
C ALA A 17 12.63 32.85 18.51
N ARG A 18 13.25 32.41 19.62
CA ARG A 18 12.73 31.27 20.40
C ARG A 18 11.38 31.55 21.05
N LEU A 19 11.16 32.78 21.55
CA LEU A 19 9.88 33.18 22.13
C LEU A 19 8.78 33.31 21.07
N SER A 20 9.05 33.84 19.87
CA SER A 20 8.07 33.88 18.78
C SER A 20 7.74 32.48 18.28
N ASP A 21 8.71 31.57 18.23
CA ASP A 21 8.49 30.18 17.83
C ASP A 21 7.69 29.42 18.88
N LEU A 22 7.98 29.63 20.17
CA LEU A 22 7.19 29.06 21.28
C LEU A 22 5.76 29.64 21.35
N VAL A 23 5.59 30.93 21.03
CA VAL A 23 4.27 31.59 20.94
C VAL A 23 3.50 31.11 19.71
N ALA A 24 4.18 30.88 18.57
CA ALA A 24 3.55 30.31 17.38
C ALA A 24 3.14 28.85 17.62
N VAL A 25 3.96 28.05 18.29
CA VAL A 25 3.66 26.66 18.64
C VAL A 25 2.52 26.58 19.66
N SER A 26 2.52 27.44 20.69
CA SER A 26 1.42 27.49 21.67
C SER A 26 0.11 28.05 21.10
N ALA A 27 0.16 28.98 20.14
CA ALA A 27 -1.02 29.42 19.40
C ALA A 27 -1.60 28.34 18.47
N ILE A 28 -0.75 27.43 17.96
CA ILE A 28 -1.18 26.23 17.22
C ILE A 28 -1.76 25.17 18.16
N GLU A 29 -1.28 25.08 19.41
CA GLU A 29 -1.85 24.19 20.45
C GLU A 29 -3.18 24.69 21.02
N GLU A 30 -3.34 26.01 21.25
CA GLU A 30 -4.59 26.60 21.77
C GLU A 30 -5.71 26.63 20.71
N GLN A 31 -5.37 26.80 19.43
CA GLN A 31 -6.31 26.57 18.34
C GLN A 31 -6.42 25.07 18.07
N GLY A 32 -7.09 24.34 18.94
CA GLY A 32 -7.52 22.96 18.67
C GLY A 32 -8.19 22.90 17.30
N GLY A 33 -7.42 22.48 16.28
CA GLY A 33 -7.65 22.75 14.86
C GLY A 33 -8.93 22.11 14.32
N ARG A 34 -10.07 22.63 14.71
CA ARG A 34 -11.38 22.26 14.17
C ARG A 34 -11.56 23.01 12.87
N MET A 35 -11.56 22.28 11.75
CA MET A 35 -11.90 22.87 10.47
C MET A 35 -13.28 23.53 10.54
N PRO A 36 -13.45 24.73 9.98
CA PRO A 36 -14.74 25.41 10.00
C PRO A 36 -15.81 24.55 9.30
N TRP A 37 -17.06 24.62 9.77
CA TRP A 37 -18.15 23.77 9.27
C TRP A 37 -18.39 23.91 7.76
N SER A 38 -18.07 25.08 7.20
CA SER A 38 -18.09 25.34 5.75
C SER A 38 -17.11 24.48 4.96
N VAL A 39 -15.97 24.09 5.55
CA VAL A 39 -15.01 23.19 4.93
C VAL A 39 -15.56 21.77 4.87
N TRP A 40 -16.14 21.29 5.97
CA TRP A 40 -16.77 19.97 6.01
C TRP A 40 -17.94 19.88 5.01
N GLY A 41 -18.74 20.94 4.90
CA GLY A 41 -19.77 21.04 3.86
C GLY A 41 -19.22 20.92 2.44
N LYS A 42 -18.13 21.63 2.12
CA LYS A 42 -17.47 21.52 0.80
C LYS A 42 -16.91 20.12 0.54
N VAL A 43 -16.26 19.52 1.53
CA VAL A 43 -15.74 18.15 1.42
C VAL A 43 -16.89 17.18 1.20
N ALA A 44 -17.97 17.25 1.97
CA ALA A 44 -19.15 16.40 1.81
C ALA A 44 -19.80 16.54 0.43
N ILE A 45 -19.93 17.76 -0.08
CA ILE A 45 -20.47 18.01 -1.44
C ILE A 45 -19.56 17.39 -2.50
N LEU A 46 -18.25 17.64 -2.43
CA LEU A 46 -17.30 17.11 -3.41
C LEU A 46 -17.21 15.58 -3.38
N THR A 47 -17.15 15.00 -2.18
CA THR A 47 -17.20 13.55 -2.00
C THR A 47 -18.52 13.00 -2.54
N GLY A 48 -19.65 13.61 -2.21
CA GLY A 48 -20.97 13.20 -2.72
C GLY A 48 -21.07 13.27 -4.24
N MET A 49 -20.55 14.33 -4.87
CA MET A 49 -20.49 14.46 -6.33
C MET A 49 -19.59 13.40 -6.96
N LEU A 50 -18.40 13.15 -6.39
CA LEU A 50 -17.49 12.13 -6.87
C LEU A 50 -18.10 10.73 -6.75
N THR A 51 -18.79 10.46 -5.64
CA THR A 51 -19.54 9.21 -5.41
C THR A 51 -20.68 9.06 -6.41
N LEU A 52 -21.46 10.11 -6.67
CA LEU A 52 -22.56 10.07 -7.62
C LEU A 52 -22.08 9.80 -9.05
N ILE A 53 -21.03 10.51 -9.50
CA ILE A 53 -20.44 10.33 -10.83
C ILE A 53 -19.89 8.91 -11.00
N ASN A 54 -19.36 8.31 -9.93
CA ASN A 54 -18.72 7.00 -9.94
C ASN A 54 -19.58 5.89 -9.31
N TYR A 55 -20.89 6.11 -9.14
CA TYR A 55 -21.75 5.19 -8.39
C TYR A 55 -21.73 3.76 -8.97
N ARG A 56 -21.74 3.64 -10.31
CA ARG A 56 -21.64 2.34 -10.99
C ARG A 56 -20.30 1.66 -10.75
N GLN A 57 -19.21 2.43 -10.76
CA GLN A 57 -17.85 1.97 -10.54
C GLN A 57 -17.67 1.46 -9.11
N PHE A 58 -18.27 2.13 -8.12
CA PHE A 58 -18.32 1.61 -6.75
C PHE A 58 -19.10 0.29 -6.67
N GLY A 59 -20.18 0.14 -7.44
CA GLY A 59 -20.90 -1.14 -7.58
C GLY A 59 -20.01 -2.26 -8.15
N TYR A 60 -19.28 -1.99 -9.24
CA TYR A 60 -18.35 -2.98 -9.80
C TYR A 60 -17.23 -3.36 -8.82
N LEU A 61 -16.64 -2.37 -8.13
CA LEU A 61 -15.63 -2.63 -7.09
C LEU A 61 -16.22 -3.45 -5.94
N TRP A 62 -17.45 -3.17 -5.52
CA TRP A 62 -18.14 -3.93 -4.49
C TRP A 62 -18.32 -5.40 -4.89
N ASP A 63 -18.77 -5.66 -6.11
CA ASP A 63 -18.96 -7.02 -6.63
C ASP A 63 -17.61 -7.75 -6.79
N ASP A 64 -16.56 -7.03 -7.22
CA ASP A 64 -15.22 -7.60 -7.31
C ASP A 64 -14.66 -7.94 -5.93
N TRP A 65 -14.85 -7.10 -4.92
CA TRP A 65 -14.37 -7.34 -3.56
C TRP A 65 -15.08 -8.52 -2.89
N GLN A 66 -16.27 -8.93 -3.35
CA GLN A 66 -16.90 -10.19 -2.89
C GLN A 66 -16.16 -11.43 -3.39
N LYS A 67 -15.41 -11.33 -4.49
CA LYS A 67 -14.62 -12.44 -5.00
C LYS A 67 -13.44 -12.69 -4.06
N ALA A 68 -13.19 -13.97 -3.76
CA ALA A 68 -12.13 -14.35 -2.82
C ALA A 68 -10.80 -13.65 -3.15
N ASN A 69 -10.40 -13.61 -4.44
CA ASN A 69 -9.14 -13.03 -4.92
C ASN A 69 -8.96 -11.53 -4.67
N TRP A 70 -10.05 -10.80 -4.45
CA TRP A 70 -10.06 -9.33 -4.31
C TRP A 70 -10.67 -8.84 -2.98
N SER A 71 -10.99 -9.75 -2.06
CA SER A 71 -11.54 -9.47 -0.72
C SER A 71 -10.74 -8.47 0.11
N HIS A 72 -9.42 -8.38 -0.08
CA HIS A 72 -8.58 -7.38 0.56
C HIS A 72 -8.95 -5.94 0.18
N GLY A 73 -9.64 -5.75 -0.96
CA GLY A 73 -10.08 -4.45 -1.45
C GLY A 73 -11.01 -3.69 -0.50
N TYR A 74 -11.75 -4.38 0.39
CA TYR A 74 -12.54 -3.72 1.45
C TYR A 74 -11.67 -2.97 2.46
N LEU A 75 -10.47 -3.49 2.77
CA LEU A 75 -9.59 -2.94 3.78
C LEU A 75 -8.81 -1.74 3.27
N ILE A 76 -8.49 -1.70 1.99
CA ILE A 76 -7.61 -0.68 1.39
C ILE A 76 -8.18 0.75 1.52
N PRO A 77 -9.46 1.04 1.21
CA PRO A 77 -10.04 2.38 1.43
C PRO A 77 -10.08 2.80 2.89
N LEU A 78 -10.38 1.87 3.80
CA LEU A 78 -10.37 2.14 5.25
C LEU A 78 -8.95 2.48 5.72
N PHE A 79 -7.96 1.74 5.23
CA PHE A 79 -6.57 2.00 5.54
C PHE A 79 -6.07 3.32 4.93
N SER A 80 -6.45 3.63 3.69
CA SER A 80 -6.18 4.93 3.05
C SER A 80 -6.76 6.09 3.88
N MET A 81 -7.99 5.95 4.37
CA MET A 81 -8.61 6.92 5.26
C MET A 81 -7.85 7.06 6.59
N TYR A 82 -7.39 5.94 7.16
CA TYR A 82 -6.51 5.95 8.33
C TYR A 82 -5.17 6.67 8.07
N LEU A 83 -4.54 6.47 6.91
CA LEU A 83 -3.32 7.17 6.53
C LEU A 83 -3.51 8.68 6.37
N ILE A 84 -4.67 9.12 5.89
CA ILE A 84 -5.03 10.54 5.85
C ILE A 84 -5.27 11.06 7.28
N TYR A 85 -5.96 10.27 8.11
CA TYR A 85 -6.26 10.62 9.49
C TYR A 85 -4.99 10.76 10.36
N SER A 86 -4.00 9.87 10.18
CA SER A 86 -2.74 9.93 10.93
C SER A 86 -1.95 11.22 10.65
N ARG A 87 -2.13 11.82 9.47
CA ARG A 87 -1.53 13.11 9.07
C ARG A 87 -2.51 14.28 9.18
N PHE A 88 -3.66 14.11 9.82
CA PHE A 88 -4.71 15.13 9.86
C PHE A 88 -4.24 16.47 10.45
N ARG A 89 -3.41 16.43 11.50
CA ARG A 89 -2.87 17.64 12.12
C ARG A 89 -2.01 18.46 11.15
N GLU A 90 -1.20 17.80 10.34
CA GLU A 90 -0.38 18.45 9.30
C GLU A 90 -1.25 19.00 8.17
N ILE A 91 -2.30 18.28 7.78
CA ILE A 91 -3.22 18.72 6.72
C ILE A 91 -3.96 20.00 7.16
N VAL A 92 -4.34 20.10 8.43
CA VAL A 92 -5.04 21.26 8.98
C VAL A 92 -4.12 22.46 9.21
N SER A 93 -2.85 22.23 9.57
CA SER A 93 -1.89 23.32 9.79
C SER A 93 -1.44 24.00 8.50
N VAL A 94 -1.54 23.31 7.36
CA VAL A 94 -1.16 23.84 6.05
C VAL A 94 -2.22 24.82 5.52
N ARG A 95 -1.77 26.02 5.13
CA ARG A 95 -2.63 27.02 4.49
C ARG A 95 -3.06 26.57 3.09
N ARG A 96 -4.36 26.39 2.90
CA ARG A 96 -4.95 26.05 1.60
C ARG A 96 -4.75 27.15 0.59
N ARG A 97 -4.26 26.80 -0.58
CA ARG A 97 -4.15 27.69 -1.74
C ARG A 97 -4.64 26.95 -2.97
N VAL A 98 -5.54 27.59 -3.71
CA VAL A 98 -5.98 27.06 -5.00
C VAL A 98 -4.78 26.99 -5.93
N CYS A 99 -4.57 25.83 -6.54
CA CYS A 99 -3.50 25.61 -7.50
C CYS A 99 -4.10 25.54 -8.91
N TRP A 100 -3.92 26.58 -9.73
CA TRP A 100 -4.44 26.63 -11.10
C TRP A 100 -3.86 25.54 -12.01
N PHE A 101 -2.63 25.09 -11.75
CA PHE A 101 -2.11 23.89 -12.41
C PHE A 101 -2.98 22.65 -12.11
N GLY A 102 -3.50 22.55 -10.88
CA GLY A 102 -4.46 21.51 -10.52
C GLY A 102 -5.75 21.58 -11.36
N LEU A 103 -6.22 22.75 -11.78
CA LEU A 103 -7.38 22.86 -12.68
C LEU A 103 -7.11 22.21 -14.03
N LEU A 104 -5.93 22.45 -14.62
CA LEU A 104 -5.52 21.80 -15.86
C LEU A 104 -5.52 20.27 -15.70
N VAL A 105 -4.98 19.77 -14.58
CA VAL A 105 -4.97 18.33 -14.28
C VAL A 105 -6.40 17.80 -14.08
N VAL A 106 -7.30 18.53 -13.42
CA VAL A 106 -8.72 18.15 -13.25
C VAL A 106 -9.43 18.06 -14.61
N LEU A 107 -9.23 19.05 -15.49
CA LEU A 107 -9.83 19.03 -16.82
C LEU A 107 -9.32 17.85 -17.66
N GLY A 108 -8.01 17.58 -17.60
CA GLY A 108 -7.42 16.40 -18.24
C GLY A 108 -7.95 15.08 -17.66
N ALA A 109 -8.04 14.97 -16.34
CA ALA A 109 -8.57 13.80 -15.64
C ALA A 109 -10.06 13.58 -15.97
N ALA A 110 -10.86 14.64 -16.03
CA ALA A 110 -12.26 14.58 -16.40
C ALA A 110 -12.43 14.15 -17.87
N ALA A 111 -11.63 14.70 -18.79
CA ALA A 111 -11.63 14.29 -20.19
C ALA A 111 -11.24 12.81 -20.35
N MET A 112 -10.19 12.37 -19.64
CA MET A 112 -9.80 10.95 -19.61
C MET A 112 -10.89 10.07 -19.00
N HIS A 113 -11.57 10.52 -17.95
CA HIS A 113 -12.63 9.77 -17.29
C HIS A 113 -13.85 9.60 -18.21
N ILE A 114 -14.25 10.66 -18.92
CA ILE A 114 -15.28 10.61 -19.96
C ILE A 114 -14.85 9.65 -21.06
N TYR A 115 -13.60 9.77 -21.54
CA TYR A 115 -13.08 8.91 -22.59
C TYR A 115 -13.06 7.42 -22.19
N ALA A 116 -12.65 7.13 -20.95
CA ALA A 116 -12.68 5.79 -20.38
C ALA A 116 -14.11 5.23 -20.29
N HIS A 117 -15.08 6.08 -19.97
CA HIS A 117 -16.47 5.68 -19.88
C HIS A 117 -17.10 5.42 -21.25
N SER A 118 -16.86 6.29 -22.24
CA SER A 118 -17.57 6.28 -23.51
C SER A 118 -16.88 5.50 -24.63
N TRP A 119 -15.56 5.46 -24.69
CA TRP A 119 -14.82 4.88 -25.82
C TRP A 119 -14.10 3.58 -25.47
N LEU A 120 -13.30 3.57 -24.40
CA LEU A 120 -12.52 2.39 -24.01
C LEU A 120 -13.42 1.26 -23.49
N ASN A 121 -14.50 1.62 -22.80
CA ASN A 121 -15.46 0.70 -22.18
C ASN A 121 -14.76 -0.41 -21.36
N ASN A 122 -13.70 -0.05 -20.63
CA ASN A 122 -12.91 -0.95 -19.79
C ASN A 122 -13.01 -0.50 -18.33
N ASP A 123 -13.34 -1.43 -17.43
CA ASP A 123 -13.56 -1.10 -16.03
C ASP A 123 -12.29 -0.66 -15.31
N TRP A 124 -11.13 -1.23 -15.65
CA TRP A 124 -9.87 -0.84 -15.04
C TRP A 124 -9.52 0.64 -15.34
N SER A 125 -9.70 1.10 -16.57
CA SER A 125 -9.41 2.50 -16.92
C SER A 125 -10.39 3.46 -16.25
N ARG A 126 -11.66 3.06 -16.08
CA ARG A 126 -12.67 3.83 -15.33
C ARG A 126 -12.27 3.97 -13.85
N GLN A 127 -11.78 2.89 -13.24
CA GLN A 127 -11.34 2.90 -11.84
C GLN A 127 -10.07 3.75 -11.66
N VAL A 128 -9.07 3.62 -12.54
CA VAL A 128 -7.85 4.43 -12.49
C VAL A 128 -8.16 5.92 -12.65
N THR A 129 -9.00 6.27 -13.64
CA THR A 129 -9.37 7.68 -13.88
C THR A 129 -10.19 8.27 -12.72
N MET A 130 -10.97 7.46 -11.98
CA MET A 130 -11.62 7.89 -10.75
C MET A 130 -10.60 8.32 -9.68
N VAL A 131 -9.56 7.52 -9.44
CA VAL A 131 -8.49 7.85 -8.48
C VAL A 131 -7.72 9.09 -8.94
N VAL A 132 -7.38 9.20 -10.23
CA VAL A 132 -6.72 10.38 -10.80
C VAL A 132 -7.60 11.64 -10.66
N LEU A 133 -8.91 11.51 -10.86
CA LEU A 133 -9.87 12.61 -10.65
C LEU A 133 -9.89 13.05 -9.17
N ALA A 134 -9.90 12.11 -8.22
CA ALA A 134 -9.83 12.43 -6.80
C ALA A 134 -8.53 13.18 -6.42
N ILE A 135 -7.39 12.69 -6.91
CA ILE A 135 -6.07 13.30 -6.68
C ILE A 135 -6.01 14.71 -7.28
N SER A 136 -6.49 14.87 -8.52
CA SER A 136 -6.46 16.15 -9.22
C SER A 136 -7.35 17.21 -8.55
N LEU A 137 -8.54 16.83 -8.07
CA LEU A 137 -9.42 17.70 -7.29
C LEU A 137 -8.75 18.15 -5.99
N LEU A 138 -8.05 17.24 -5.30
CA LEU A 138 -7.30 17.57 -4.10
C LEU A 138 -6.14 18.53 -4.41
N LEU A 139 -5.42 18.31 -5.51
CA LEU A 139 -4.35 19.21 -5.95
C LEU A 139 -4.89 20.62 -6.27
N PHE A 140 -6.03 20.70 -6.97
CA PHE A 140 -6.66 21.98 -7.32
C PHE A 140 -7.11 22.75 -6.09
N LEU A 141 -7.83 22.10 -5.16
CA LEU A 141 -8.48 22.76 -4.02
C LEU A 141 -7.58 22.91 -2.79
N GLY A 142 -6.77 21.90 -2.51
CA GLY A 142 -5.85 21.85 -1.38
C GLY A 142 -4.48 22.48 -1.67
N GLY A 143 -4.08 22.51 -2.94
CA GLY A 143 -2.79 23.00 -3.38
C GLY A 143 -1.67 21.98 -3.23
N TRP A 144 -0.46 22.39 -3.65
CA TRP A 144 0.71 21.51 -3.71
C TRP A 144 1.17 20.96 -2.35
N GLN A 145 1.02 21.76 -1.29
CA GLN A 145 1.46 21.36 0.06
C GLN A 145 0.60 20.24 0.63
N ILE A 146 -0.73 20.33 0.52
CA ILE A 146 -1.64 19.25 0.96
C ILE A 146 -1.44 18.01 0.08
N PHE A 147 -1.29 18.19 -1.24
CA PHE A 147 -0.99 17.09 -2.15
C PHE A 147 0.26 16.29 -1.73
N LYS A 148 1.36 16.95 -1.34
CA LYS A 148 2.57 16.26 -0.85
C LYS A 148 2.34 15.39 0.40
N ILE A 149 1.35 15.72 1.21
CA ILE A 149 1.01 14.95 2.41
C ILE A 149 0.11 13.76 2.03
N THR A 150 -0.85 13.98 1.14
CA THR A 150 -1.93 13.01 0.87
C THR A 150 -1.76 12.17 -0.40
N TRP A 151 -0.77 12.45 -1.26
CA TRP A 151 -0.63 11.73 -2.54
C TRP A 151 -0.48 10.23 -2.35
N LEU A 152 0.32 9.78 -1.38
CA LEU A 152 0.54 8.36 -1.14
C LEU A 152 -0.70 7.68 -0.54
N PRO A 153 -1.37 8.22 0.49
CA PRO A 153 -2.65 7.68 0.95
C PRO A 153 -3.68 7.49 -0.16
N ILE A 154 -3.78 8.42 -1.11
CA ILE A 154 -4.74 8.31 -2.21
C ILE A 154 -4.24 7.33 -3.27
N LEU A 155 -2.94 7.33 -3.61
CA LEU A 155 -2.34 6.35 -4.51
C LEU A 155 -2.47 4.92 -3.97
N PHE A 156 -2.49 4.75 -2.65
CA PHE A 156 -2.72 3.46 -2.00
C PHE A 156 -4.05 2.80 -2.41
N LEU A 157 -5.06 3.60 -2.81
CA LEU A 157 -6.33 3.07 -3.33
C LEU A 157 -6.17 2.22 -4.60
N VAL A 158 -5.05 2.35 -5.31
CA VAL A 158 -4.73 1.48 -6.47
C VAL A 158 -4.69 0.01 -6.06
N PHE A 159 -4.28 -0.32 -4.82
CA PHE A 159 -4.31 -1.69 -4.33
C PHE A 159 -5.72 -2.26 -4.13
N ALA A 160 -6.76 -1.40 -4.09
CA ALA A 160 -8.15 -1.84 -4.03
C ALA A 160 -8.72 -2.19 -5.40
N MET A 161 -8.04 -1.81 -6.49
CA MET A 161 -8.55 -1.92 -7.85
C MET A 161 -8.13 -3.25 -8.49
N PRO A 162 -9.07 -4.05 -8.98
CA PRO A 162 -8.77 -5.25 -9.75
C PRO A 162 -7.92 -4.93 -10.98
N ILE A 163 -6.78 -5.61 -11.12
CA ILE A 163 -5.93 -5.46 -12.31
C ILE A 163 -6.63 -6.05 -13.54
N PRO A 164 -6.37 -5.54 -14.77
CA PRO A 164 -6.98 -6.05 -15.98
C PRO A 164 -6.70 -7.54 -16.14
N GLU A 165 -7.67 -8.31 -16.64
CA GLU A 165 -7.54 -9.76 -16.82
C GLU A 165 -6.32 -10.15 -17.66
N SER A 166 -5.99 -9.37 -18.69
CA SER A 166 -4.80 -9.58 -19.51
C SER A 166 -3.49 -9.47 -18.72
N VAL A 167 -3.43 -8.58 -17.73
CA VAL A 167 -2.27 -8.42 -16.83
C VAL A 167 -2.30 -9.49 -15.75
N TYR A 168 -3.49 -9.76 -15.19
CA TYR A 168 -3.72 -10.82 -14.21
C TYR A 168 -3.18 -12.16 -14.73
N SER A 169 -3.61 -12.60 -15.90
CA SER A 169 -3.20 -13.91 -16.46
C SER A 169 -1.70 -13.98 -16.78
N ARG A 170 -1.09 -12.87 -17.21
CA ARG A 170 0.36 -12.80 -17.47
C ARG A 170 1.22 -12.91 -16.22
N ILE A 171 0.72 -12.44 -15.07
CA ILE A 171 1.41 -12.50 -13.79
C ILE A 171 1.08 -13.82 -13.05
N SER A 172 -0.16 -14.28 -13.13
CA SER A 172 -0.64 -15.48 -12.43
C SER A 172 0.10 -16.73 -12.89
N LEU A 173 0.24 -16.94 -14.20
CA LEU A 173 0.86 -18.15 -14.75
C LEU A 173 2.31 -18.37 -14.27
N PRO A 174 3.24 -17.39 -14.36
CA PRO A 174 4.58 -17.58 -13.84
C PRO A 174 4.60 -17.77 -12.32
N LEU A 175 3.73 -17.08 -11.56
CA LEU A 175 3.63 -17.28 -10.11
C LEU A 175 3.17 -18.69 -9.75
N GLN A 176 2.19 -19.25 -10.48
CA GLN A 176 1.74 -20.63 -10.29
C GLN A 176 2.86 -21.63 -10.60
N ASN A 177 3.60 -21.43 -11.69
CA ASN A 177 4.72 -22.31 -12.05
C ASN A 177 5.86 -22.24 -11.01
N LEU A 178 6.17 -21.05 -10.51
CA LEU A 178 7.17 -20.88 -9.43
C LEU A 178 6.69 -21.53 -8.13
N ALA A 179 5.40 -21.38 -7.79
CA ALA A 179 4.83 -22.01 -6.62
C ALA A 179 4.83 -23.55 -6.74
N ALA A 180 4.47 -24.10 -7.90
CA ALA A 180 4.46 -25.53 -8.15
C ALA A 180 5.89 -26.11 -8.09
N THR A 181 6.84 -25.52 -8.82
CA THR A 181 8.23 -26.00 -8.83
C THR A 181 8.92 -25.85 -7.48
N GLY A 182 8.71 -24.72 -6.80
CA GLY A 182 9.23 -24.50 -5.44
C GLY A 182 8.63 -25.46 -4.42
N SER A 183 7.33 -25.73 -4.50
CA SER A 183 6.66 -26.67 -3.59
C SER A 183 7.10 -28.11 -3.81
N ALA A 184 7.23 -28.53 -5.08
CA ALA A 184 7.76 -29.84 -5.42
C ALA A 184 9.18 -30.00 -4.90
N ALA A 185 10.06 -29.01 -5.09
CA ALA A 185 11.43 -29.06 -4.56
C ALA A 185 11.44 -29.25 -3.04
N ILE A 186 10.60 -28.53 -2.29
CA ILE A 186 10.52 -28.68 -0.83
C ILE A 186 10.00 -30.07 -0.44
N LEU A 187 8.97 -30.58 -1.12
CA LEU A 187 8.36 -31.87 -0.78
C LEU A 187 9.25 -33.06 -1.16
N THR A 188 9.97 -32.98 -2.27
CA THR A 188 10.97 -33.98 -2.66
C THR A 188 12.10 -34.07 -1.62
N LEU A 189 12.51 -32.95 -1.01
CA LEU A 189 13.50 -32.96 0.08
C LEU A 189 13.00 -33.68 1.33
N VAL A 190 11.68 -33.75 1.54
CA VAL A 190 11.04 -34.48 2.65
C VAL A 190 10.70 -35.93 2.26
N GLY A 191 11.09 -36.37 1.05
CA GLY A 191 10.93 -37.74 0.57
C GLY A 191 9.59 -38.03 -0.10
N VAL A 192 8.83 -36.99 -0.50
CA VAL A 192 7.57 -37.16 -1.24
C VAL A 192 7.88 -37.17 -2.75
N GLU A 193 7.41 -38.20 -3.46
CA GLU A 193 7.53 -38.27 -4.91
C GLU A 193 6.46 -37.40 -5.58
N ILE A 194 6.91 -36.34 -6.25
CA ILE A 194 6.04 -35.38 -6.95
C ILE A 194 6.62 -35.07 -8.32
N VAL A 195 5.77 -35.12 -9.34
CA VAL A 195 6.10 -34.69 -10.70
C VAL A 195 5.36 -33.40 -11.01
N VAL A 196 6.06 -32.43 -11.60
CA VAL A 196 5.48 -31.14 -11.98
C VAL A 196 5.22 -31.12 -13.49
N GLU A 197 3.97 -30.94 -13.88
CA GLU A 197 3.58 -30.69 -15.25
C GLU A 197 2.92 -29.30 -15.36
N LYS A 198 3.70 -28.29 -15.78
CA LYS A 198 3.30 -26.87 -15.78
C LYS A 198 2.95 -26.41 -14.35
N SER A 199 1.69 -26.05 -14.09
CA SER A 199 1.16 -25.68 -12.77
C SER A 199 0.40 -26.84 -12.10
N MET A 200 0.50 -28.06 -12.62
CA MET A 200 -0.09 -29.25 -12.01
C MET A 200 0.98 -30.05 -11.26
N LEU A 201 0.65 -30.45 -10.04
CA LEU A 201 1.45 -31.30 -9.17
C LEU A 201 0.84 -32.70 -9.20
N MET A 202 1.56 -33.67 -9.73
CA MET A 202 1.18 -35.08 -9.65
C MET A 202 1.74 -35.64 -8.35
N VAL A 203 0.85 -35.83 -7.38
CA VAL A 203 1.22 -36.19 -6.00
C VAL A 203 0.91 -37.66 -5.76
N THR A 204 1.90 -38.43 -5.30
CA THR A 204 1.67 -39.80 -4.83
C THR A 204 1.19 -39.75 -3.38
N THR A 205 -0.07 -40.13 -3.16
CA THR A 205 -0.66 -40.20 -1.81
C THR A 205 -0.03 -41.33 -0.99
N ILE A 206 -0.17 -41.28 0.34
CA ILE A 206 0.25 -42.39 1.23
C ILE A 206 -0.41 -43.74 0.91
N ARG A 207 -1.52 -43.75 0.15
CA ARG A 207 -2.20 -44.96 -0.33
C ARG A 207 -1.65 -45.48 -1.66
N GLY A 208 -0.62 -44.84 -2.20
CA GLY A 208 -0.01 -45.19 -3.49
C GLY A 208 -0.81 -44.73 -4.72
N ALA A 209 -1.89 -43.96 -4.54
CA ALA A 209 -2.63 -43.39 -5.65
C ALA A 209 -1.94 -42.11 -6.13
N LEU A 210 -1.70 -42.01 -7.44
CA LEU A 210 -1.21 -40.80 -8.11
C LEU A 210 -2.39 -39.88 -8.38
N GLU A 211 -2.38 -38.68 -7.81
CA GLU A 211 -3.48 -37.73 -7.95
C GLU A 211 -3.00 -36.38 -8.50
N PRO A 212 -3.74 -35.80 -9.48
CA PRO A 212 -3.43 -34.48 -9.99
C PRO A 212 -3.94 -33.40 -9.02
N LEU A 213 -3.02 -32.68 -8.40
CA LEU A 213 -3.29 -31.43 -7.68
C LEU A 213 -2.99 -30.26 -8.62
N ARG A 214 -4.03 -29.71 -9.23
CA ARG A 214 -3.88 -28.47 -10.01
C ARG A 214 -3.71 -27.30 -9.04
N VAL A 215 -2.66 -26.50 -9.21
CA VAL A 215 -2.56 -25.19 -8.58
C VAL A 215 -3.58 -24.29 -9.28
N GLU A 216 -4.84 -24.35 -8.84
CA GLU A 216 -5.95 -23.61 -9.44
C GLU A 216 -5.81 -22.09 -9.21
N GLU A 217 -6.73 -21.32 -9.79
CA GLU A 217 -6.76 -19.85 -9.69
C GLU A 217 -6.75 -19.32 -8.25
N ALA A 218 -7.27 -20.11 -7.30
CA ALA A 218 -7.21 -19.83 -5.86
C ALA A 218 -5.77 -19.73 -5.30
N CYS A 219 -4.79 -20.33 -6.00
CA CYS A 219 -3.37 -20.32 -5.68
C CYS A 219 -2.52 -19.50 -6.66
N SER A 220 -3.16 -18.66 -7.49
CA SER A 220 -2.50 -17.72 -8.43
C SER A 220 -1.43 -16.83 -7.80
N GLY A 221 -1.41 -16.70 -6.47
CA GLY A 221 -0.43 -15.90 -5.73
C GLY A 221 -0.67 -14.39 -5.85
N ILE A 222 -1.52 -13.92 -6.78
CA ILE A 222 -1.79 -12.50 -7.01
C ILE A 222 -2.40 -11.84 -5.79
N ARG A 223 -3.34 -12.51 -5.10
CA ARG A 223 -3.92 -12.00 -3.85
C ARG A 223 -2.84 -11.72 -2.80
N LEU A 224 -1.93 -12.69 -2.57
CA LEU A 224 -0.83 -12.54 -1.62
C LEU A 224 0.16 -11.47 -2.09
N LEU A 225 0.48 -11.44 -3.38
CA LEU A 225 1.37 -10.43 -3.97
C LEU A 225 0.83 -9.01 -3.74
N LEU A 226 -0.43 -8.75 -4.08
CA LEU A 226 -1.03 -7.43 -3.90
C LEU A 226 -1.18 -7.06 -2.44
N ALA A 227 -1.61 -7.99 -1.58
CA ALA A 227 -1.71 -7.77 -0.15
C ALA A 227 -0.34 -7.42 0.47
N PHE A 228 0.75 -8.09 0.05
CA PHE A 228 2.07 -7.84 0.61
C PHE A 228 2.76 -6.63 0.00
N MET A 229 2.47 -6.29 -1.26
CA MET A 229 2.87 -5.00 -1.83
C MET A 229 2.17 -3.84 -1.13
N ALA A 230 0.88 -3.99 -0.81
CA ALA A 230 0.16 -3.00 0.00
C ALA A 230 0.77 -2.92 1.41
N LEU A 231 1.05 -4.05 2.06
CA LEU A 231 1.67 -4.08 3.38
C LEU A 231 3.09 -3.48 3.38
N SER A 232 3.92 -3.79 2.39
CA SER A 232 5.29 -3.27 2.31
C SER A 232 5.30 -1.75 2.10
N VAL A 233 4.41 -1.22 1.25
CA VAL A 233 4.20 0.22 1.07
C VAL A 233 3.70 0.86 2.36
N ALA A 234 2.73 0.24 3.04
CA ALA A 234 2.21 0.71 4.31
C ALA A 234 3.30 0.78 5.40
N MET A 235 4.10 -0.27 5.55
CA MET A 235 5.22 -0.31 6.51
C MET A 235 6.29 0.73 6.18
N ALA A 236 6.65 0.86 4.90
CA ALA A 236 7.62 1.86 4.44
C ALA A 236 7.14 3.30 4.68
N TYR A 237 5.82 3.54 4.59
CA TYR A 237 5.24 4.85 4.80
C TYR A 237 5.03 5.22 6.28
N LEU A 238 4.54 4.28 7.09
CA LEU A 238 4.21 4.51 8.49
C LEU A 238 5.45 4.55 9.41
N THR A 239 6.58 4.06 8.93
CA THR A 239 7.84 4.09 9.69
C THR A 239 8.74 5.20 9.18
N ASP A 240 9.32 5.98 10.09
CA ASP A 240 10.39 6.91 9.76
C ASP A 240 11.65 6.12 9.42
N ARG A 241 12.00 6.14 8.13
CA ARG A 241 13.10 5.41 7.52
C ARG A 241 13.64 6.21 6.34
N PRO A 242 14.93 6.11 6.01
CA PRO A 242 15.49 6.74 4.83
C PRO A 242 14.87 6.13 3.56
N VAL A 243 14.95 6.89 2.47
CA VAL A 243 14.33 6.51 1.18
C VAL A 243 14.84 5.15 0.69
N TRP A 244 16.13 4.85 0.87
CA TRP A 244 16.69 3.57 0.40
C TRP A 244 16.09 2.37 1.14
N GLN A 245 15.92 2.45 2.48
CA GLN A 245 15.28 1.38 3.26
C GLN A 245 13.83 1.18 2.83
N ARG A 246 13.12 2.27 2.53
CA ARG A 246 11.74 2.23 2.01
C ARG A 246 11.68 1.50 0.67
N VAL A 247 12.59 1.83 -0.25
CA VAL A 247 12.68 1.16 -1.56
C VAL A 247 13.01 -0.33 -1.39
N VAL A 248 13.94 -0.68 -0.50
CA VAL A 248 14.28 -2.08 -0.20
C VAL A 248 13.09 -2.84 0.38
N LEU A 249 12.36 -2.27 1.34
CA LEU A 249 11.16 -2.90 1.92
C LEU A 249 10.07 -3.15 0.88
N VAL A 250 9.78 -2.14 0.04
CA VAL A 250 8.79 -2.27 -1.03
C VAL A 250 9.24 -3.32 -2.05
N GLY A 251 10.51 -3.28 -2.45
CA GLY A 251 11.09 -4.24 -3.38
C GLY A 251 11.07 -5.68 -2.86
N LEU A 252 11.32 -5.87 -1.56
CA LEU A 252 11.27 -7.18 -0.89
C LEU A 252 9.84 -7.71 -0.71
N GLY A 253 8.81 -6.87 -0.88
CA GLY A 253 7.42 -7.32 -0.89
C GLY A 253 7.15 -8.41 -1.93
N VAL A 254 7.75 -8.30 -3.12
CA VAL A 254 7.59 -9.28 -4.21
C VAL A 254 8.21 -10.65 -3.87
N PRO A 255 9.51 -10.78 -3.54
CA PRO A 255 10.11 -12.07 -3.22
C PRO A 255 9.50 -12.69 -1.94
N VAL A 256 9.14 -11.89 -0.94
CA VAL A 256 8.43 -12.39 0.26
C VAL A 256 7.06 -12.97 -0.12
N ALA A 257 6.33 -12.33 -1.04
CA ALA A 257 5.06 -12.85 -1.55
C ALA A 257 5.21 -14.18 -2.28
N ILE A 258 6.23 -14.29 -3.14
CA ILE A 258 6.52 -15.53 -3.86
C ILE A 258 6.87 -16.63 -2.87
N ALA A 259 7.74 -16.36 -1.90
CA ALA A 259 8.16 -17.34 -0.89
C ALA A 259 6.98 -17.82 -0.03
N CYS A 260 6.11 -16.93 0.44
CA CYS A 260 4.92 -17.32 1.18
C CYS A 260 3.93 -18.09 0.31
N ASN A 261 3.80 -17.76 -0.98
CA ASN A 261 2.94 -18.50 -1.90
C ASN A 261 3.48 -19.92 -2.14
N VAL A 262 4.80 -20.09 -2.29
CA VAL A 262 5.45 -21.41 -2.33
C VAL A 262 5.15 -22.19 -1.06
N LEU A 263 5.33 -21.57 0.12
CA LEU A 263 5.02 -22.22 1.41
C LEU A 263 3.55 -22.64 1.51
N ARG A 264 2.63 -21.79 1.05
CA ARG A 264 1.18 -22.09 1.01
C ARG A 264 0.87 -23.30 0.13
N VAL A 265 1.40 -23.33 -1.09
CA VAL A 265 1.19 -24.46 -2.01
C VAL A 265 1.85 -25.73 -1.48
N THR A 266 3.00 -25.62 -0.81
CA THR A 266 3.66 -26.73 -0.13
C THR A 266 2.79 -27.33 0.97
N ILE A 267 2.25 -26.50 1.87
CA ILE A 267 1.35 -26.94 2.94
C ILE A 267 0.10 -27.60 2.37
N THR A 268 -0.47 -26.99 1.32
CA THR A 268 -1.63 -27.54 0.62
C THR A 268 -1.33 -28.92 0.04
N ALA A 269 -0.25 -29.05 -0.72
CA ALA A 269 0.15 -30.32 -1.31
C ALA A 269 0.48 -31.38 -0.25
N ALA A 270 1.12 -31.01 0.86
CA ALA A 270 1.37 -31.90 1.98
C ALA A 270 0.06 -32.44 2.60
N MET A 271 -0.99 -31.62 2.70
CA MET A 271 -2.31 -32.07 3.17
C MET A 271 -2.96 -33.09 2.22
N PHE A 272 -2.76 -32.94 0.91
CA PHE A 272 -3.21 -33.91 -0.09
C PHE A 272 -2.46 -35.25 0.01
N VAL A 273 -1.14 -35.22 0.27
CA VAL A 273 -0.32 -36.45 0.46
C VAL A 273 -0.89 -37.33 1.58
N VAL A 274 -1.29 -36.73 2.70
CA VAL A 274 -1.82 -37.44 3.87
C VAL A 274 -3.32 -37.80 3.77
N ASP A 275 -3.90 -37.70 2.57
CA ASP A 275 -5.29 -38.06 2.25
C ASP A 275 -6.35 -37.30 3.05
N LYS A 276 -6.01 -36.11 3.57
CA LYS A 276 -6.95 -35.20 4.23
C LYS A 276 -7.55 -34.22 3.23
N ARG A 277 -8.20 -34.76 2.20
CA ARG A 277 -8.76 -34.00 1.07
C ARG A 277 -9.78 -32.95 1.48
N GLU A 278 -10.56 -33.23 2.52
CA GLU A 278 -11.55 -32.30 3.08
C GLU A 278 -10.88 -31.05 3.69
N LEU A 279 -9.63 -31.16 4.15
CA LEU A 279 -8.84 -30.01 4.60
C LEU A 279 -8.14 -29.27 3.46
N GLY A 280 -8.27 -29.75 2.23
CA GLY A 280 -7.85 -29.04 1.01
C GLY A 280 -9.00 -28.32 0.31
N GLN A 281 -10.18 -28.19 0.93
CA GLN A 281 -11.34 -27.52 0.33
C GLN A 281 -11.34 -26.00 0.58
N ASP A 282 -12.24 -25.28 -0.11
CA ASP A 282 -12.35 -23.81 -0.19
C ASP A 282 -12.05 -23.06 1.10
N PHE A 283 -12.60 -23.50 2.24
CA PHE A 283 -12.38 -22.86 3.54
C PHE A 283 -10.92 -22.90 4.00
N MET A 284 -10.24 -24.05 3.88
CA MET A 284 -8.84 -24.18 4.25
C MET A 284 -7.93 -23.44 3.26
N HIS A 285 -8.31 -23.38 1.98
CA HIS A 285 -7.60 -22.56 1.00
C HIS A 285 -7.67 -21.06 1.29
N GLU A 286 -8.83 -20.55 1.72
CA GLU A 286 -8.98 -19.16 2.12
C GLU A 286 -8.28 -18.87 3.45
N PHE A 287 -8.45 -19.76 4.43
CA PHE A 287 -7.82 -19.64 5.74
C PHE A 287 -6.29 -19.64 5.64
N THR A 288 -5.71 -20.58 4.89
CA THR A 288 -4.26 -20.63 4.65
C THR A 288 -3.78 -19.39 3.91
N GLY A 289 -4.56 -18.84 2.99
CA GLY A 289 -4.25 -17.58 2.31
C GLY A 289 -4.18 -16.38 3.28
N MET A 290 -5.13 -16.28 4.21
CA MET A 290 -5.14 -15.24 5.25
C MET A 290 -4.02 -15.45 6.26
N LEU A 291 -3.79 -16.69 6.69
CA LEU A 291 -2.74 -17.06 7.63
C LEU A 291 -1.35 -16.63 7.13
N MET A 292 -1.12 -16.69 5.81
CA MET A 292 0.15 -16.29 5.19
C MET A 292 0.47 -14.79 5.31
N LEU A 293 -0.50 -13.95 5.69
CA LEU A 293 -0.23 -12.54 6.03
C LEU A 293 0.69 -12.41 7.24
N VAL A 294 0.59 -13.32 8.22
CA VAL A 294 1.41 -13.28 9.45
C VAL A 294 2.90 -13.54 9.14
N PRO A 295 3.31 -14.66 8.53
CA PRO A 295 4.72 -14.89 8.22
C PRO A 295 5.28 -13.86 7.24
N ALA A 296 4.47 -13.31 6.33
CA ALA A 296 4.90 -12.23 5.45
C ALA A 296 5.18 -10.93 6.21
N ALA A 297 4.26 -10.52 7.10
CA ALA A 297 4.45 -9.35 7.96
C ALA A 297 5.69 -9.52 8.86
N LEU A 298 5.86 -10.70 9.46
CA LEU A 298 7.04 -11.02 10.27
C LEU A 298 8.32 -11.00 9.45
N SER A 299 8.30 -11.48 8.20
CA SER A 299 9.47 -11.46 7.31
C SER A 299 9.87 -10.02 6.96
N LEU A 300 8.90 -9.19 6.57
CA LEU A 300 9.16 -7.78 6.29
C LEU A 300 9.64 -7.05 7.54
N TRP A 301 9.02 -7.32 8.70
CA TRP A 301 9.45 -6.74 9.97
C TRP A 301 10.87 -7.18 10.37
N ALA A 302 11.21 -8.46 10.19
CA ALA A 302 12.55 -8.98 10.46
C ALA A 302 13.61 -8.33 9.58
N VAL A 303 13.33 -8.14 8.29
CA VAL A 303 14.19 -7.36 7.39
C VAL A 303 14.33 -5.93 7.90
N ALA A 304 13.21 -5.30 8.25
CA ALA A 304 13.18 -3.93 8.74
C ALA A 304 14.00 -3.77 10.03
N TRP A 305 13.94 -4.76 10.93
CA TRP A 305 14.71 -4.84 12.16
C TRP A 305 16.20 -5.07 11.89
N LEU A 306 16.52 -5.98 10.96
CA LEU A 306 17.90 -6.28 10.57
C LEU A 306 18.60 -5.06 9.97
N MET A 307 17.92 -4.33 9.08
CA MET A 307 18.46 -3.09 8.50
C MET A 307 18.79 -2.05 9.58
N ASN A 308 17.89 -1.86 10.56
CA ASN A 308 18.12 -0.94 11.67
C ASN A 308 19.29 -1.35 12.57
N ARG A 309 19.67 -2.64 12.57
CA ARG A 309 20.79 -3.14 13.37
C ARG A 309 22.13 -3.10 12.62
N LEU A 310 22.09 -3.28 11.30
CA LEU A 310 23.28 -3.29 10.44
C LEU A 310 23.73 -1.89 10.05
N PHE A 311 22.80 -0.95 9.91
CA PHE A 311 23.09 0.43 9.52
C PHE A 311 22.74 1.35 10.67
N ILE A 312 23.78 1.88 11.32
CA ILE A 312 23.65 3.07 12.18
C ILE A 312 23.67 4.24 11.22
N GLU A 313 22.53 4.89 11.02
CA GLU A 313 22.50 6.17 10.34
C GLU A 313 23.23 7.17 11.22
N GLU A 314 24.41 7.61 10.79
CA GLU A 314 25.11 8.75 11.39
C GLU A 314 24.30 10.02 11.10
N GLU A 315 23.18 10.20 11.80
CA GLU A 315 22.69 11.55 12.05
C GLU A 315 23.72 12.21 12.98
N VAL A 316 24.40 13.25 12.48
CA VAL A 316 25.20 14.23 13.25
C VAL A 316 26.70 13.94 13.47
N ALA A 317 27.47 13.60 12.42
CA ALA A 317 28.91 13.90 12.41
C ALA A 317 29.22 15.29 11.81
N GLU A 318 28.35 15.83 10.95
CA GLU A 318 28.56 17.15 10.31
C GLU A 318 28.14 18.35 11.17
N ALA A 319 27.23 18.19 12.14
CA ALA A 319 26.85 19.33 13.00
C ALA A 319 27.85 19.60 14.15
N ALA A 320 28.75 18.65 14.44
CA ALA A 320 29.82 18.82 15.44
C ALA A 320 31.14 19.35 14.84
N GLN A 321 31.26 19.40 13.51
CA GLN A 321 32.38 20.05 12.81
C GLN A 321 32.05 21.48 12.36
N ALA A 322 30.81 21.94 12.61
CA ALA A 322 30.34 23.29 12.31
C ALA A 322 30.16 24.18 13.57
N VAL A 323 30.70 23.76 14.71
CA VAL A 323 30.85 24.55 15.95
C VAL A 323 32.32 24.72 16.25
#